data_AF-A0A524BG13-F1
#
_entry.id   AF-A0A524BG13-F1
#
_cell.length_a   1.000
_cell.length_b   1.000
_cell.length_c   1.000
_cell.angle_alpha   90.00
_cell.angle_beta   90.00
_cell.angle_gamma   90.00
#
_symmetry.space_group_name_H-M   'P 1'
#
loop_
_entity.id
_entity.type
_entity.pdbx_description
1 polymer ?
#
loop_
_entity_poly.entity_id
_entity_poly.type
_entity_poly.pdbx_seq_one_letter_code
_entity_poly.pdbx_strand_id
1 'polypeptide(L)'
;LNPDYGMAHEFDRGLNVMQVGSTFLDISTEAAKAAWEPFLAPLRARPADFTVDVNFSQQPFKNRWHPTTTEAIFDNRRNAPMGYFWWKGNASEVAAYWGAYDGRGVPWSMTQRGNAKTLAQGLFDASRTSLILWQTNKALYGEHPEAKERDLTTSINPAVFDNVAFITVGAWKQGKYPGIAGHEPSTSESQAQFDGVMAASAAIHRVTPGGGSYSNEGNYFQDNWQEEFWGSNYPRLLQIKKRYDPTNLFTVHKGVGSEGY
;
A
#
# COMPACT_ATOMS: atom_id res chain seq x y z
N LEU A 1 6.56 -15.34 14.48
CA LEU A 1 5.23 -14.68 14.49
C LEU A 1 5.31 -13.54 13.47
N ASN A 2 4.90 -13.63 12.20
CA ASN A 2 4.21 -14.65 11.40
C ASN A 2 5.16 -15.07 10.24
N PRO A 3 5.59 -16.34 10.11
CA PRO A 3 6.48 -16.78 9.03
C PRO A 3 5.80 -16.88 7.66
N ASP A 4 4.47 -16.77 7.58
CA ASP A 4 3.72 -17.05 6.37
C ASP A 4 2.89 -15.83 5.98
N TYR A 5 3.54 -14.99 5.17
CA TYR A 5 3.05 -13.98 4.22
C TYR A 5 1.58 -13.50 4.38
N GLY A 6 1.39 -12.18 4.47
CA GLY A 6 0.08 -11.50 4.40
C GLY A 6 0.08 -10.45 3.29
N MET A 7 -1.00 -10.29 2.53
CA MET A 7 -1.02 -9.43 1.33
C MET A 7 -1.56 -8.03 1.62
N ALA A 8 -2.83 -7.87 1.98
CA ALA A 8 -3.41 -6.55 2.28
C ALA A 8 -4.79 -6.63 2.96
N HIS A 9 -5.18 -5.57 3.66
CA HIS A 9 -6.52 -5.37 4.21
C HIS A 9 -7.07 -4.04 3.75
N GLU A 10 -8.29 -4.04 3.19
CA GLU A 10 -8.93 -2.87 2.62
C GLU A 10 -10.07 -2.40 3.51
N PHE A 11 -10.14 -1.09 3.76
CA PHE A 11 -11.31 -0.46 4.38
C PHE A 11 -11.92 0.51 3.37
N ASP A 12 -13.12 0.14 2.89
CA ASP A 12 -13.88 0.95 1.95
C ASP A 12 -14.33 2.25 2.61
N ARG A 13 -14.18 3.37 1.87
CA ARG A 13 -14.49 4.71 2.36
C ARG A 13 -15.92 4.77 2.93
N GLY A 14 -16.03 5.10 4.21
CA GLY A 14 -17.30 5.33 4.91
C GLY A 14 -18.11 4.07 5.21
N LEU A 15 -17.60 2.87 4.87
CA LEU A 15 -18.25 1.60 5.20
C LEU A 15 -17.72 1.05 6.52
N ASN A 16 -18.54 0.27 7.23
CA ASN A 16 -18.12 -0.48 8.41
C ASN A 16 -17.73 -1.92 8.00
N VAL A 17 -16.94 -2.02 6.94
CA VAL A 17 -16.48 -3.29 6.35
C VAL A 17 -14.96 -3.23 6.27
N MET A 18 -14.31 -4.31 6.70
CA MET A 18 -12.89 -4.55 6.48
C MET A 18 -12.75 -5.81 5.63
N GLN A 19 -12.16 -5.66 4.45
CA GLN A 19 -11.81 -6.79 3.60
C GLN A 19 -10.42 -7.28 3.96
N VAL A 20 -10.24 -8.60 4.02
CA VAL A 20 -8.98 -9.25 4.39
C VAL A 20 -8.48 -10.08 3.22
N GLY A 21 -7.26 -9.82 2.76
CA GLY A 21 -6.59 -10.57 1.72
C GLY A 21 -5.22 -11.07 2.17
N SER A 22 -5.01 -12.38 2.16
CA SER A 22 -3.72 -13.01 2.46
C SER A 22 -3.40 -14.07 1.42
N THR A 23 -2.14 -14.16 1.03
CA THR A 23 -1.62 -15.33 0.32
C THR A 23 -0.72 -16.06 1.29
N PHE A 24 -0.80 -17.38 1.36
CA PHE A 24 0.15 -18.17 2.14
C PHE A 24 0.91 -19.10 1.17
N LEU A 25 2.18 -19.34 1.47
CA LEU A 25 3.08 -20.17 0.65
C LEU A 25 3.63 -21.28 1.53
N ASP A 26 3.78 -22.48 0.95
CA ASP A 26 4.42 -23.64 1.57
C ASP A 26 3.86 -24.11 2.92
N ILE A 27 2.64 -23.67 3.28
CA ILE A 27 1.86 -24.16 4.42
C ILE A 27 0.51 -24.72 3.97
N SER A 28 -0.05 -25.60 4.80
CA SER A 28 -1.38 -26.15 4.55
C SER A 28 -2.48 -25.13 4.82
N THR A 29 -3.64 -25.29 4.18
CA THR A 29 -4.85 -24.53 4.49
C THR A 29 -5.18 -24.53 5.99
N GLU A 30 -4.96 -25.64 6.70
CA GLU A 30 -5.24 -25.72 8.14
C GLU A 30 -4.24 -24.92 8.98
N ALA A 31 -2.96 -24.90 8.59
CA ALA A 31 -1.98 -24.02 9.21
C ALA A 31 -2.32 -22.55 8.97
N ALA A 32 -2.74 -22.19 7.75
CA ALA A 32 -3.17 -20.83 7.42
C ALA A 32 -4.40 -20.41 8.25
N LYS A 33 -5.42 -21.27 8.36
CA LYS A 33 -6.58 -21.02 9.22
C LYS A 33 -6.16 -20.83 10.68
N ALA A 34 -5.30 -21.71 11.20
CA ALA A 34 -4.81 -21.62 12.57
C ALA A 34 -4.04 -20.32 12.84
N ALA A 35 -3.28 -19.81 11.85
CA ALA A 35 -2.57 -18.54 11.96
C ALA A 35 -3.52 -17.34 12.06
N TRP A 36 -4.68 -17.39 11.39
CA TRP A 36 -5.71 -16.34 11.41
C TRP A 36 -6.67 -16.44 12.59
N GLU A 37 -6.83 -17.62 13.20
CA GLU A 37 -7.84 -17.85 14.23
C GLU A 37 -7.72 -16.93 15.45
N PRO A 38 -6.52 -16.57 15.96
CA PRO A 38 -6.39 -15.59 17.05
C PRO A 38 -7.02 -14.23 16.74
N PHE A 39 -7.08 -13.85 15.46
CA PHE A 39 -7.73 -12.63 15.01
C PHE A 39 -9.24 -12.83 14.78
N LEU A 40 -9.64 -13.95 14.18
CA LEU A 40 -11.03 -14.19 13.77
C LEU A 40 -11.94 -14.65 14.91
N ALA A 41 -11.45 -15.49 15.84
CA ALA A 41 -12.27 -16.06 16.91
C ALA A 41 -12.92 -14.99 17.81
N PRO A 42 -12.22 -13.93 18.28
CA PRO A 42 -12.84 -12.88 19.10
C PRO A 42 -13.90 -12.06 18.36
N LEU A 43 -13.84 -11.99 17.02
CA LEU A 43 -14.85 -11.33 16.20
C LEU A 43 -16.08 -12.21 16.06
N ARG A 44 -15.89 -13.50 15.74
CA ARG A 44 -16.98 -14.49 15.64
C ARG A 44 -17.73 -14.70 16.96
N ALA A 45 -17.04 -14.55 18.09
CA ALA A 45 -17.65 -14.62 19.42
C ALA A 45 -18.59 -13.44 19.75
N ARG A 46 -18.63 -12.40 18.90
CA ARG A 46 -19.48 -11.21 19.05
C ARG A 46 -20.38 -11.01 17.81
N PRO A 47 -21.30 -11.95 17.53
CA PRO A 47 -22.13 -11.90 16.33
C PRO A 47 -23.15 -10.75 16.31
N ALA A 48 -23.42 -10.13 17.46
CA ALA A 48 -24.23 -8.90 17.51
C ALA A 48 -23.47 -7.67 16.98
N ASP A 49 -22.14 -7.72 16.99
CA ASP A 49 -21.27 -6.60 16.60
C ASP A 49 -20.62 -6.83 15.23
N PHE A 50 -20.33 -8.08 14.85
CA PHE A 50 -19.57 -8.42 13.63
C PHE A 50 -20.21 -9.54 12.82
N THR A 51 -20.19 -9.36 11.51
CA THR A 51 -20.33 -10.44 10.54
C THR A 51 -18.92 -10.82 10.05
N VAL A 52 -18.53 -12.09 10.22
CA VAL A 52 -17.21 -12.59 9.81
C VAL A 52 -17.39 -13.63 8.72
N ASP A 53 -17.01 -13.28 7.49
CA ASP A 53 -17.01 -14.16 6.32
C ASP A 53 -15.60 -14.17 5.71
N VAL A 54 -14.82 -15.20 6.05
CA VAL A 54 -13.44 -15.37 5.57
C VAL A 54 -13.29 -16.78 5.02
N ASN A 55 -12.83 -16.86 3.78
CA ASN A 55 -12.65 -18.11 3.06
C ASN A 55 -11.17 -18.38 2.79
N PHE A 56 -10.78 -19.66 2.82
CA PHE A 56 -9.41 -20.09 2.56
C PHE A 56 -9.41 -21.07 1.39
N SER A 57 -8.52 -20.84 0.43
CA SER A 57 -8.30 -21.74 -0.69
C SER A 57 -6.81 -21.92 -0.91
N GLN A 58 -6.42 -23.07 -1.48
CA GLN A 58 -5.04 -23.34 -1.87
C GLN A 58 -5.01 -23.92 -3.28
N GLN A 59 -3.90 -23.70 -3.97
CA GLN A 59 -3.60 -24.32 -5.25
C GLN A 59 -2.10 -24.57 -5.38
N PRO A 60 -1.66 -25.57 -6.18
CA PRO A 60 -0.24 -25.75 -6.47
C PRO A 60 0.37 -24.44 -7.01
N PHE A 61 1.53 -24.03 -6.48
CA PHE A 61 2.15 -22.75 -6.85
C PHE A 61 2.38 -22.61 -8.37
N LYS A 62 2.71 -23.72 -9.05
CA LYS A 62 2.85 -23.76 -10.52
C LYS A 62 1.61 -23.25 -11.28
N ASN A 63 0.42 -23.32 -10.67
CA ASN A 63 -0.83 -22.88 -11.26
C ASN A 63 -1.17 -21.42 -10.95
N ARG A 64 -0.36 -20.69 -10.14
CA ARG A 64 -0.62 -19.30 -9.74
C ARG A 64 -0.84 -18.36 -10.93
N TRP A 65 -0.23 -18.69 -12.06
CA TRP A 65 -0.27 -17.92 -13.30
C TRP A 65 -1.23 -18.47 -14.34
N HIS A 66 -2.06 -19.46 -13.99
CA HIS A 66 -3.10 -19.98 -14.86
C HIS A 66 -4.36 -19.11 -14.71
N PRO A 67 -4.67 -18.21 -15.66
CA PRO A 67 -5.82 -17.32 -15.53
C PRO A 67 -7.13 -18.09 -15.63
N THR A 68 -8.09 -17.71 -14.80
CA THR A 68 -9.49 -18.09 -14.97
C THR A 68 -10.28 -16.91 -15.52
N THR A 69 -11.40 -17.16 -16.21
CA THR A 69 -12.31 -16.09 -16.67
C THR A 69 -12.95 -15.31 -15.52
N THR A 70 -12.91 -15.87 -14.31
CA THR A 70 -13.38 -15.22 -13.08
C THR A 70 -12.39 -14.17 -12.59
N GLU A 71 -11.09 -14.39 -12.71
CA GLU A 71 -10.05 -13.55 -12.08
C GLU A 71 -9.28 -12.68 -13.09
N ALA A 72 -9.35 -13.01 -14.38
CA ALA A 72 -8.65 -12.32 -15.45
C ALA A 72 -9.61 -11.73 -16.50
N ILE A 73 -9.13 -10.70 -17.18
CA ILE A 73 -9.73 -10.14 -18.38
C ILE A 73 -8.84 -10.57 -19.54
N PHE A 74 -9.39 -11.36 -20.46
CA PHE A 74 -8.68 -11.81 -21.65
C PHE A 74 -8.74 -10.75 -22.75
N ASP A 75 -7.62 -10.53 -23.42
CA ASP A 75 -7.50 -9.56 -24.50
C ASP A 75 -8.29 -10.03 -25.73
N ASN A 76 -9.43 -9.40 -25.97
CA ASN A 76 -10.31 -9.69 -27.09
C ASN A 76 -10.14 -8.71 -28.27
N ARG A 77 -9.08 -7.88 -28.26
CA ARG A 77 -8.81 -6.95 -29.38
C ARG A 77 -8.48 -7.73 -30.65
N ARG A 78 -8.88 -7.16 -31.80
CA ARG A 78 -8.56 -7.73 -33.11
C ARG A 78 -7.04 -7.88 -33.25
N ASN A 79 -6.59 -9.09 -33.61
CA ASN A 79 -5.19 -9.47 -33.76
C ASN A 79 -4.35 -9.50 -32.46
N ALA A 80 -4.98 -9.49 -31.28
CA ALA A 80 -4.27 -9.74 -30.03
C ALA A 80 -3.69 -11.18 -30.02
N PRO A 81 -2.49 -11.41 -29.48
CA PRO A 81 -1.96 -12.76 -29.32
C PRO A 81 -2.88 -13.62 -28.46
N MET A 82 -3.05 -14.89 -28.85
CA MET A 82 -3.91 -15.82 -28.13
C MET A 82 -3.41 -16.03 -26.69
N GLY A 83 -4.33 -15.95 -25.72
CA GLY A 83 -4.04 -16.20 -24.31
C GLY A 83 -3.50 -14.98 -23.54
N TYR A 84 -3.41 -13.81 -24.16
CA TYR A 84 -3.08 -12.58 -23.44
C TYR A 84 -4.22 -12.18 -22.49
N PHE A 85 -3.87 -11.79 -21.27
CA PHE A 85 -4.81 -11.37 -20.24
C PHE A 85 -4.15 -10.38 -19.28
N TRP A 86 -4.98 -9.71 -18.49
CA TRP A 86 -4.56 -9.01 -17.27
C TRP A 86 -5.49 -9.37 -16.10
N TRP A 87 -4.99 -9.26 -14.88
CA TRP A 87 -5.79 -9.54 -13.69
C TRP A 87 -6.88 -8.49 -13.51
N LYS A 88 -8.10 -8.92 -13.16
CA LYS A 88 -9.23 -8.00 -12.89
C LYS A 88 -8.92 -6.99 -11.80
N GLY A 89 -8.15 -7.37 -10.78
CA GLY A 89 -7.75 -6.47 -9.70
C GLY A 89 -7.00 -5.23 -10.20
N ASN A 90 -6.17 -5.39 -11.23
CA ASN A 90 -5.38 -4.30 -11.81
C ASN A 90 -6.21 -3.45 -12.78
N ALA A 91 -7.43 -3.86 -13.11
CA ALA A 91 -8.27 -3.14 -14.06
C ALA A 91 -8.54 -1.72 -13.57
N SER A 92 -8.65 -1.52 -12.26
CA SER A 92 -8.94 -0.22 -11.62
C SER A 92 -7.80 0.82 -11.74
N GLU A 93 -6.58 0.35 -12.02
CA GLU A 93 -5.37 1.17 -12.09
C GLU A 93 -5.16 1.76 -13.50
N VAL A 94 -5.73 1.11 -14.52
CA VAL A 94 -5.62 1.56 -15.91
C VAL A 94 -6.40 2.85 -16.09
N ALA A 95 -5.75 3.86 -16.70
CA ALA A 95 -6.34 5.18 -16.92
C ALA A 95 -6.91 5.81 -15.65
N ALA A 96 -6.26 5.56 -14.51
CA ALA A 96 -6.57 6.23 -13.26
C ALA A 96 -6.19 7.71 -13.34
N TYR A 97 -7.19 8.56 -13.14
CA TYR A 97 -7.05 9.97 -12.84
C TYR A 97 -7.06 10.12 -11.32
N TRP A 98 -5.88 10.38 -10.76
CA TRP A 98 -5.67 10.43 -9.32
C TRP A 98 -6.07 11.79 -8.77
N GLY A 99 -6.91 11.80 -7.73
CA GLY A 99 -7.15 13.00 -6.94
C GLY A 99 -5.98 13.26 -5.98
N ALA A 100 -5.54 12.20 -5.29
CA ALA A 100 -4.32 12.17 -4.50
C ALA A 100 -3.98 10.72 -4.11
N TYR A 101 -2.75 10.54 -3.62
CA TYR A 101 -2.21 9.28 -3.13
C TYR A 101 -1.22 9.57 -2.00
N ASP A 102 -1.16 8.70 -0.99
CA ASP A 102 -0.14 8.71 0.05
C ASP A 102 0.16 7.28 0.51
N GLY A 103 1.35 7.10 1.08
CA GLY A 103 1.86 5.84 1.58
C GLY A 103 2.62 6.05 2.87
N ARG A 104 2.35 5.23 3.89
CA ARG A 104 2.93 5.40 5.22
C ARG A 104 3.26 4.08 5.88
N GLY A 105 4.52 3.90 6.30
CA GLY A 105 4.90 2.78 7.14
C GLY A 105 4.28 2.84 8.54
N VAL A 106 4.04 1.68 9.15
CA VAL A 106 3.50 1.56 10.51
C VAL A 106 4.55 0.94 11.42
N PRO A 107 5.23 1.73 12.26
CA PRO A 107 6.23 1.20 13.20
C PRO A 107 5.63 0.15 14.13
N TRP A 108 6.38 -0.90 14.44
CA TRP A 108 5.93 -1.98 15.33
C TRP A 108 5.45 -1.44 16.67
N SER A 109 6.15 -0.45 17.23
CA SER A 109 5.81 0.21 18.49
C SER A 109 4.39 0.81 18.52
N MET A 110 3.81 1.14 17.36
CA MET A 110 2.43 1.67 17.26
C MET A 110 1.36 0.60 17.43
N THR A 111 1.71 -0.68 17.27
CA THR A 111 0.80 -1.81 17.50
C THR A 111 0.82 -2.32 18.95
N GLN A 112 1.61 -1.70 19.82
CA GLN A 112 1.82 -2.17 21.18
C GLN A 112 1.02 -1.34 22.19
N ARG A 113 0.43 -2.02 23.19
CA ARG A 113 -0.19 -1.41 24.38
C ARG A 113 -1.17 -0.27 24.01
N GLY A 114 -1.05 0.90 24.67
CA GLY A 114 -1.91 2.05 24.45
C GLY A 114 -1.80 2.69 23.07
N ASN A 115 -0.69 2.48 22.35
CA ASN A 115 -0.54 2.97 20.98
C ASN A 115 -1.48 2.24 20.03
N ALA A 116 -1.75 0.94 20.26
CA ALA A 116 -2.64 0.16 19.41
C ALA A 116 -4.05 0.75 19.34
N LYS A 117 -4.57 1.28 20.46
CA LYS A 117 -5.88 1.97 20.49
C LYS A 117 -5.85 3.27 19.70
N THR A 118 -4.76 4.03 19.82
CA THR A 118 -4.57 5.28 19.08
C THR A 118 -4.44 5.03 17.58
N LEU A 119 -3.68 4.01 17.18
CA LEU A 119 -3.56 3.56 15.81
C LEU A 119 -4.91 3.12 15.24
N ALA A 120 -5.68 2.31 15.98
CA ALA A 120 -7.01 1.89 15.56
C ALA A 120 -7.96 3.07 15.35
N GLN A 121 -7.92 4.08 16.22
CA GLN A 121 -8.71 5.31 16.05
C GLN A 121 -8.28 6.08 14.79
N GLY A 122 -6.96 6.23 14.55
CA GLY A 122 -6.46 6.91 13.35
C GLY A 122 -6.85 6.19 12.05
N LEU A 123 -6.79 4.85 12.04
CA LEU A 123 -7.30 4.04 10.92
C LEU A 123 -8.80 4.26 10.70
N PHE A 124 -9.59 4.25 11.78
CA PHE A 124 -11.02 4.51 11.70
C PHE A 124 -11.31 5.90 11.13
N ASP A 125 -10.68 6.94 11.68
CA ASP A 125 -10.85 8.33 11.23
C ASP A 125 -10.47 8.48 9.74
N ALA A 126 -9.34 7.91 9.33
CA ALA A 126 -8.88 7.95 7.94
C ALA A 126 -9.85 7.24 6.98
N SER A 127 -10.40 6.09 7.37
CA SER A 127 -11.36 5.34 6.56
C SER A 127 -12.67 6.10 6.31
N ARG A 128 -12.96 7.17 7.06
CA ARG A 128 -14.17 7.98 6.84
C ARG A 128 -14.03 8.91 5.64
N THR A 129 -12.82 9.29 5.25
CA THR A 129 -12.58 10.29 4.20
C THR A 129 -11.90 9.73 2.96
N SER A 130 -11.21 8.59 3.07
CA SER A 130 -10.54 7.93 1.95
C SER A 130 -10.57 6.40 2.08
N LEU A 131 -10.28 5.72 0.98
CA LEU A 131 -9.79 4.35 1.01
C LEU A 131 -8.51 4.29 1.85
N ILE A 132 -8.38 3.25 2.67
CA ILE A 132 -7.12 2.87 3.29
C ILE A 132 -6.85 1.38 3.05
N LEU A 133 -5.60 1.05 2.71
CA LEU A 133 -5.14 -0.30 2.46
C LEU A 133 -3.94 -0.60 3.36
N TRP A 134 -4.12 -1.48 4.34
CA TRP A 134 -3.06 -1.94 5.24
C TRP A 134 -2.34 -3.15 4.62
N GLN A 135 -1.05 -3.01 4.32
CA GLN A 135 -0.28 -3.99 3.54
C GLN A 135 0.89 -4.52 4.36
N THR A 136 0.84 -5.80 4.74
CA THR A 136 1.94 -6.45 5.46
C THR A 136 3.06 -6.91 4.54
N ASN A 137 2.81 -7.06 3.24
CA ASN A 137 3.80 -7.50 2.25
C ASN A 137 4.77 -6.39 1.79
N LYS A 138 4.52 -5.13 2.15
CA LYS A 138 5.36 -3.98 1.79
C LYS A 138 6.20 -3.47 2.96
N ALA A 139 6.14 -4.17 4.09
CA ALA A 139 6.89 -3.85 5.29
C ALA A 139 7.84 -5.02 5.60
N LEU A 140 8.98 -4.74 6.23
CA LEU A 140 10.06 -5.72 6.43
C LEU A 140 10.32 -6.02 7.92
N TYR A 141 9.38 -5.67 8.81
CA TYR A 141 9.48 -6.07 10.20
C TYR A 141 9.46 -7.60 10.34
N GLY A 142 10.48 -8.14 11.02
CA GLY A 142 10.64 -9.57 11.21
C GLY A 142 11.26 -10.31 10.02
N GLU A 143 11.80 -9.59 9.03
CA GLU A 143 12.59 -10.17 7.96
C GLU A 143 13.77 -11.02 8.49
N HIS A 144 14.13 -12.07 7.75
CA HIS A 144 15.24 -12.96 8.10
C HIS A 144 16.56 -12.16 8.24
N PRO A 145 17.40 -12.42 9.27
CA PRO A 145 18.60 -11.62 9.53
C PRO A 145 19.55 -11.46 8.34
N GLU A 146 19.76 -12.54 7.56
CA GLU A 146 20.61 -12.50 6.35
C GLU A 146 20.04 -11.58 5.26
N ALA A 147 18.72 -11.60 5.07
CA ALA A 147 18.06 -10.74 4.09
C ALA A 147 18.12 -9.28 4.52
N LYS A 148 17.89 -9.01 5.83
CA LYS A 148 18.06 -7.68 6.41
C LYS A 148 19.48 -7.14 6.26
N GLU A 149 20.50 -7.96 6.49
CA GLU A 149 21.91 -7.57 6.31
C GLU A 149 22.19 -7.14 4.87
N ARG A 150 21.71 -7.92 3.89
CA ARG A 150 21.82 -7.56 2.46
C ARG A 150 21.07 -6.27 2.16
N ASP A 151 19.84 -6.13 2.62
CA ASP A 151 18.98 -4.99 2.27
C ASP A 151 19.46 -3.68 2.90
N LEU A 152 20.10 -3.73 4.07
CA LEU A 152 20.80 -2.60 4.70
C LEU A 152 21.99 -2.07 3.87
N THR A 153 22.48 -2.83 2.87
CA THR A 153 23.50 -2.34 1.93
C THR A 153 22.92 -1.55 0.75
N THR A 154 21.59 -1.50 0.62
CA THR A 154 20.89 -0.81 -0.46
C THR A 154 20.48 0.62 -0.06
N SER A 155 19.74 1.32 -0.93
CA SER A 155 19.22 2.66 -0.68
C SER A 155 17.86 2.69 0.02
N ILE A 156 17.29 1.54 0.39
CA ILE A 156 15.97 1.48 1.02
C ILE A 156 15.92 2.28 2.33
N ASN A 157 14.82 2.97 2.61
CA ASN A 157 14.66 3.69 3.87
C ASN A 157 14.71 2.69 5.05
N PRO A 158 15.66 2.81 6.00
CA PRO A 158 15.78 1.86 7.11
C PRO A 158 14.54 1.74 8.01
N ALA A 159 13.62 2.72 8.00
CA ALA A 159 12.36 2.65 8.72
C ALA A 159 11.53 1.40 8.34
N VAL A 160 11.65 0.91 7.09
CA VAL A 160 10.92 -0.27 6.59
C VAL A 160 11.13 -1.51 7.45
N PHE A 161 12.29 -1.65 8.09
CA PHE A 161 12.64 -2.80 8.92
C PHE A 161 12.01 -2.77 10.32
N ASP A 162 11.47 -1.63 10.74
CA ASP A 162 10.66 -1.50 11.97
C ASP A 162 9.15 -1.53 11.66
N ASN A 163 8.76 -1.41 10.38
CA ASN A 163 7.37 -1.32 9.98
C ASN A 163 6.70 -2.69 9.90
N VAL A 164 5.59 -2.87 10.62
CA VAL A 164 4.75 -4.09 10.56
C VAL A 164 3.79 -4.08 9.36
N ALA A 165 3.55 -2.91 8.79
CA ALA A 165 2.71 -2.72 7.63
C ALA A 165 3.06 -1.42 6.90
N PHE A 166 2.57 -1.30 5.67
CA PHE A 166 2.51 -0.09 4.89
C PHE A 166 1.05 0.25 4.61
N ILE A 167 0.63 1.47 4.89
CA ILE A 167 -0.72 1.96 4.63
C ILE A 167 -0.70 2.77 3.35
N THR A 168 -1.46 2.35 2.36
CA THR A 168 -1.80 3.17 1.20
C THR A 168 -3.10 3.93 1.48
N VAL A 169 -3.12 5.21 1.11
CA VAL A 169 -4.30 6.06 1.10
C VAL A 169 -4.46 6.60 -0.32
N GLY A 170 -5.64 6.49 -0.92
CA GLY A 170 -5.81 6.98 -2.29
C GLY A 170 -7.26 7.16 -2.71
N ALA A 171 -7.44 8.03 -3.70
CA ALA A 171 -8.72 8.20 -4.37
C ALA A 171 -8.48 8.58 -5.83
N TRP A 172 -9.15 7.87 -6.74
CA TRP A 172 -9.02 8.08 -8.19
C TRP A 172 -10.33 7.79 -8.91
N LYS A 173 -10.38 8.18 -10.19
CA LYS A 173 -11.44 7.81 -11.14
C LYS A 173 -10.81 7.24 -12.38
N GLN A 174 -11.48 6.30 -13.03
CA GLN A 174 -10.99 5.74 -14.28
C GLN A 174 -11.60 6.41 -15.50
N GLY A 175 -10.89 6.33 -16.61
CA GLY A 175 -11.41 6.74 -17.92
C GLY A 175 -11.69 8.24 -18.00
N LYS A 176 -10.95 9.03 -17.21
CA LYS A 176 -11.00 10.49 -17.23
C LYS A 176 -9.77 11.03 -17.95
N TYR A 177 -9.99 11.82 -18.99
CA TYR A 177 -8.95 12.35 -19.87
C TYR A 177 -9.20 13.84 -20.15
N PRO A 178 -8.31 14.73 -19.72
CA PRO A 178 -8.42 16.16 -20.06
C PRO A 178 -8.52 16.38 -21.57
N GLY A 179 -9.52 17.15 -22.00
CA GLY A 179 -9.71 17.51 -23.41
C GLY A 179 -10.39 16.46 -24.30
N ILE A 180 -10.87 15.35 -23.73
CA ILE A 180 -11.64 14.34 -24.47
C ILE A 180 -13.12 14.44 -24.11
N ALA A 181 -13.95 14.78 -25.10
CA ALA A 181 -15.39 14.97 -24.95
C ALA A 181 -16.08 13.79 -24.26
N GLY A 182 -16.76 14.06 -23.15
CA GLY A 182 -17.49 13.07 -22.34
C GLY A 182 -16.62 12.31 -21.34
N HIS A 183 -15.31 12.52 -21.37
CA HIS A 183 -14.33 11.91 -20.49
C HIS A 183 -13.58 12.93 -19.63
N GLU A 184 -13.96 14.20 -19.65
CA GLU A 184 -13.26 15.21 -18.88
C GLU A 184 -13.34 14.93 -17.36
N PRO A 185 -12.25 15.19 -16.60
CA PRO A 185 -12.29 15.16 -15.15
C PRO A 185 -13.14 16.32 -14.62
N SER A 186 -13.85 16.08 -13.52
CA SER A 186 -14.59 17.11 -12.80
C SER A 186 -13.69 17.75 -11.74
N THR A 187 -13.43 19.06 -11.82
CA THR A 187 -12.58 19.77 -10.85
C THR A 187 -13.10 19.64 -9.42
N SER A 188 -14.42 19.72 -9.20
CA SER A 188 -15.00 19.60 -7.86
C SER A 188 -14.88 18.20 -7.29
N GLU A 189 -15.03 17.16 -8.13
CA GLU A 189 -14.79 15.77 -7.70
C GLU A 189 -13.32 15.53 -7.38
N SER A 190 -12.41 15.99 -8.24
CA SER A 190 -10.96 15.87 -8.01
C SER A 190 -10.53 16.56 -6.72
N GLN A 191 -11.08 17.75 -6.44
CA GLN A 191 -10.82 18.46 -5.20
C GLN A 191 -11.34 17.69 -3.98
N ALA A 192 -12.56 17.15 -4.04
CA ALA A 192 -13.11 16.34 -2.96
C ALA A 192 -12.32 15.03 -2.72
N GLN A 193 -11.75 14.43 -3.77
CA GLN A 193 -10.84 13.29 -3.66
C GLN A 193 -9.53 13.69 -2.98
N PHE A 194 -8.92 14.79 -3.42
CA PHE A 194 -7.72 15.35 -2.82
C PHE A 194 -7.92 15.65 -1.32
N ASP A 195 -8.96 16.42 -0.97
CA ASP A 195 -9.26 16.81 0.41
C ASP A 195 -9.46 15.58 1.31
N GLY A 196 -10.19 14.57 0.81
CA GLY A 196 -10.44 13.34 1.54
C GLY A 196 -9.18 12.52 1.82
N VAL A 197 -8.30 12.42 0.81
CA VAL A 197 -6.99 11.74 0.94
C VAL A 197 -6.07 12.51 1.88
N MET A 198 -5.98 13.84 1.77
CA MET A 198 -5.13 14.64 2.65
C MET A 198 -5.60 14.60 4.11
N ALA A 199 -6.91 14.60 4.35
CA ALA A 199 -7.47 14.41 5.68
C ALA A 199 -7.14 13.03 6.26
N ALA A 200 -7.28 11.97 5.46
CA ALA A 200 -6.95 10.60 5.86
C ALA A 200 -5.44 10.44 6.12
N SER A 201 -4.60 10.93 5.21
CA SER A 201 -3.14 10.99 5.35
C SER A 201 -2.76 11.67 6.67
N ALA A 202 -3.29 12.86 6.96
CA ALA A 202 -3.01 13.56 8.20
C ALA A 202 -3.39 12.73 9.44
N ALA A 203 -4.51 11.98 9.40
CA ALA A 203 -4.89 11.07 10.49
C ALA A 203 -3.90 9.92 10.67
N ILE A 204 -3.46 9.29 9.57
CA ILE A 204 -2.48 8.20 9.59
C ILE A 204 -1.11 8.67 10.07
N HIS A 205 -0.60 9.79 9.55
CA HIS A 205 0.72 10.32 9.91
C HIS A 205 0.81 10.66 11.40
N ARG A 206 -0.26 11.21 11.99
CA ARG A 206 -0.32 11.50 13.45
C ARG A 206 -0.13 10.25 14.31
N VAL A 207 -0.57 9.08 13.84
CA VAL A 207 -0.54 7.82 14.62
C VAL A 207 0.57 6.87 14.16
N THR A 208 1.45 7.31 13.26
CA THR A 208 2.57 6.52 12.73
C THR A 208 3.89 7.32 12.68
N PRO A 209 4.28 8.06 13.73
CA PRO A 209 5.53 8.84 13.69
C PRO A 209 6.74 7.92 13.45
N GLY A 210 7.64 8.32 12.54
CA GLY A 210 8.85 7.55 12.20
C GLY A 210 8.66 6.39 11.22
N GLY A 211 7.45 6.19 10.67
CA GLY A 211 7.18 5.09 9.75
C GLY A 211 7.85 5.21 8.37
N GLY A 212 8.31 6.40 7.98
CA GLY A 212 8.76 6.66 6.61
C GLY A 212 7.65 6.44 5.57
N SER A 213 8.04 6.47 4.30
CA SER A 213 7.18 6.26 3.15
C SER A 213 8.01 5.67 2.00
N TYR A 214 7.34 4.96 1.09
CA TYR A 214 7.95 4.37 -0.10
C TYR A 214 7.74 5.34 -1.26
N SER A 215 8.81 5.90 -1.82
CA SER A 215 8.72 7.01 -2.78
C SER A 215 7.81 6.75 -3.99
N ASN A 216 7.76 5.50 -4.47
CA ASN A 216 6.94 5.14 -5.63
C ASN A 216 5.42 5.16 -5.35
N GLU A 217 5.06 5.16 -4.07
CA GLU A 217 3.70 5.17 -3.54
C GLU A 217 3.58 6.23 -2.43
N GLY A 218 4.35 7.31 -2.55
CA GLY A 218 4.40 8.37 -1.56
C GLY A 218 3.51 9.56 -1.92
N ASN A 219 3.27 10.43 -0.94
CA ASN A 219 2.58 11.70 -1.19
C ASN A 219 3.37 12.59 -2.14
N TYR A 220 2.77 12.96 -3.27
CA TYR A 220 3.34 13.93 -4.20
C TYR A 220 3.68 15.27 -3.52
N PHE A 221 2.91 15.64 -2.50
CA PHE A 221 3.06 16.90 -1.75
C PHE A 221 3.90 16.75 -0.48
N GLN A 222 4.68 15.67 -0.32
CA GLN A 222 5.47 15.45 0.90
C GLN A 222 6.53 16.54 1.10
N ASP A 223 6.43 17.31 2.17
CA ASP A 223 7.37 18.41 2.43
C ASP A 223 8.73 17.90 2.92
N ASN A 224 8.76 17.02 3.92
CA ASN A 224 9.96 16.39 4.47
C ASN A 224 10.35 15.09 3.73
N TRP A 225 10.14 15.05 2.41
CA TRP A 225 10.32 13.86 1.57
C TRP A 225 11.72 13.23 1.66
N GLN A 226 12.77 14.00 1.94
CA GLN A 226 14.12 13.45 2.12
C GLN A 226 14.14 12.42 3.25
N GLU A 227 13.56 12.78 4.40
CA GLU A 227 13.48 11.90 5.56
C GLU A 227 12.47 10.78 5.33
N GLU A 228 11.30 11.11 4.78
CA GLU A 228 10.24 10.13 4.59
C GLU A 228 10.61 9.05 3.58
N PHE A 229 11.23 9.41 2.46
CA PHE A 229 11.52 8.45 1.38
C PHE A 229 12.88 7.78 1.53
N TRP A 230 13.86 8.43 2.16
CA TRP A 230 15.24 7.95 2.19
C TRP A 230 15.83 7.86 3.59
N GLY A 231 15.27 8.59 4.56
CA GLY A 231 15.76 8.63 5.95
C GLY A 231 17.25 8.96 6.03
N SER A 232 17.95 8.22 6.89
CA SER A 232 19.40 8.38 7.10
C SER A 232 20.26 8.14 5.84
N ASN A 233 19.71 7.54 4.78
CA ASN A 233 20.44 7.31 3.53
C ASN A 233 20.54 8.57 2.66
N TYR A 234 19.69 9.57 2.89
CA TYR A 234 19.61 10.76 2.03
C TYR A 234 20.97 11.47 1.81
N PRO A 235 21.80 11.75 2.84
CA PRO A 235 23.05 12.47 2.64
C PRO A 235 24.03 11.73 1.70
N ARG A 236 24.11 10.40 1.82
CA ARG A 236 24.97 9.57 0.95
C ARG A 236 24.43 9.53 -0.48
N LEU A 237 23.11 9.41 -0.65
CA LEU A 237 22.48 9.43 -1.96
C LEU A 237 22.71 10.78 -2.66
N LEU A 238 22.62 11.89 -1.93
CA LEU A 238 22.90 13.22 -2.47
C LEU A 238 24.36 13.38 -2.92
N GLN A 239 25.32 12.84 -2.16
CA GLN A 239 26.74 12.82 -2.58
C GLN A 239 26.94 12.04 -3.89
N ILE A 240 26.30 10.88 -4.02
CA ILE A 240 26.34 10.07 -5.25
C ILE A 240 25.72 10.86 -6.42
N LYS A 241 24.53 11.44 -6.22
CA LYS A 241 23.86 12.27 -7.23
C LYS A 241 24.76 13.40 -7.73
N LYS A 242 25.38 14.17 -6.83
CA LYS A 242 26.30 15.26 -7.19
C LYS A 242 27.56 14.77 -7.94
N ARG A 243 28.03 13.56 -7.65
CA ARG A 243 29.19 12.97 -8.33
C ARG A 243 28.88 12.57 -9.77
N TYR A 244 27.71 11.97 -10.00
CA TYR A 244 27.37 11.37 -11.30
C TYR A 244 26.48 12.27 -12.19
N ASP A 245 25.74 13.20 -11.59
CA ASP A 245 24.90 14.18 -12.28
C ASP A 245 25.06 15.58 -11.65
N PRO A 246 26.25 16.20 -11.78
CA PRO A 246 26.58 17.46 -11.12
C PRO A 246 25.75 18.67 -11.61
N THR A 247 25.17 18.59 -12.81
CA THR A 247 24.30 19.63 -13.36
C THR A 247 22.82 19.38 -13.09
N ASN A 248 22.50 18.27 -12.41
CA ASN A 248 21.15 17.80 -12.13
C ASN A 248 20.27 17.68 -13.39
N LEU A 249 20.85 17.15 -14.47
CA LEU A 249 20.15 16.92 -15.73
C LEU A 249 18.95 15.98 -15.52
N PHE A 250 19.10 14.97 -14.67
CA PHE A 250 18.05 14.00 -14.37
C PHE A 250 17.30 14.41 -13.09
N THR A 251 16.46 15.44 -13.20
CA THR A 251 15.61 15.88 -12.09
C THR A 251 14.23 15.22 -12.15
N VAL A 252 13.77 14.70 -11.02
CA VAL A 252 12.40 14.23 -10.83
C VAL A 252 11.82 14.86 -9.56
N HIS A 253 10.51 15.08 -9.55
CA HIS A 253 9.81 15.65 -8.40
C HIS A 253 10.09 14.83 -7.13
N LYS A 254 10.59 15.49 -6.07
CA LYS A 254 10.93 14.86 -4.78
C LYS A 254 11.93 13.69 -4.92
N GLY A 255 12.74 13.71 -5.97
CA GLY A 255 13.89 12.82 -6.14
C GLY A 255 15.14 13.38 -5.47
N VAL A 256 16.13 12.53 -5.19
CA VAL A 256 17.41 12.91 -4.58
C VAL A 256 18.06 14.09 -5.33
N GLY A 257 18.29 15.20 -4.63
CA GLY A 257 18.88 16.43 -5.17
C GLY A 257 17.91 17.38 -5.87
N SER A 258 16.60 17.09 -5.90
CA SER A 258 15.59 17.96 -6.51
C SER A 258 15.39 19.30 -5.80
N GLU A 259 15.74 19.41 -4.51
CA GLU A 259 15.65 20.64 -3.71
C GLU A 259 16.62 21.75 -4.13
N GLY A 260 17.62 21.42 -4.96
CA GLY A 260 18.60 22.40 -5.45
C GLY A 260 18.08 23.26 -6.61
N TYR A 261 16.85 23.03 -7.10
CA TYR A 261 16.33 23.56 -8.36
C TYR A 261 14.84 23.89 -8.29
#